data_AF-A0A0G1AZ97-F1
#
_entry.id   AF-A0A0G1AZ97-F1
#
_cell.length_a   1.000
_cell.length_b   1.000
_cell.length_c   1.000
_cell.angle_alpha   90.00
_cell.angle_beta   90.00
_cell.angle_gamma   90.00
#
_symmetry.space_group_name_H-M   'P 1'
#
loop_
_entity.id
_entity.type
_entity.pdbx_description
1 polymer ?
#
loop_
_entity_poly.entity_id
_entity_poly.type
_entity_poly.pdbx_seq_one_letter_code
_entity_poly.pdbx_strand_id
1 'polypeptide(L)'
;MINLEDKLYTSTEVADILGVSLRSVYRYIEEDKLQAEVKTATGRHRFTKKNILDFLYPGGSEEKAGQTVPKETVNTDVKETKKKEKEQDTPAVVEETPAEVEPVAEVEVEVEEEVKVKEPEPKEEVKEKEAPVEEEPIDWLAKFREAAKKFDEENAKRVEASAKAPVAEEKETFASITEQEPASPKSQLFFYRSRLGGLKDIAQNIDKSSRNSGLDYAFTMNAGLSLFKAIKPFSLLHVYIKSKDKDFFERILMLTPSDENNAQLCIMTNDEKDLYSSSEELHGLFVADKSRLLADIRKHGDGELIEEAESIL
;
A
#
# COMPACT_ATOMS: atom_id res chain seq x y z
N MET A 1 0.62 -9.60 -33.84
CA MET A 1 0.79 -8.15 -34.09
C MET A 1 -0.33 -7.45 -33.34
N ILE A 2 -0.02 -6.52 -32.44
CA ILE A 2 -1.04 -5.82 -31.66
C ILE A 2 -1.72 -4.82 -32.60
N ASN A 3 -3.03 -4.95 -32.79
CA ASN A 3 -3.79 -4.04 -33.64
C ASN A 3 -4.22 -2.82 -32.81
N LEU A 4 -3.43 -1.76 -32.86
CA LEU A 4 -3.76 -0.47 -32.28
C LEU A 4 -4.52 0.39 -33.30
N GLU A 5 -5.53 1.12 -32.83
CA GLU A 5 -6.31 2.09 -33.59
C GLU A 5 -5.60 3.46 -33.60
N ASP A 6 -5.86 4.29 -34.60
CA ASP A 6 -5.32 5.66 -34.66
C ASP A 6 -6.15 6.59 -33.77
N LYS A 7 -6.00 6.43 -32.45
CA LYS A 7 -6.62 7.27 -31.42
C LYS A 7 -5.62 7.68 -30.33
N LEU A 8 -6.03 8.62 -29.48
CA LEU A 8 -5.27 9.04 -28.30
C LEU A 8 -5.57 8.11 -27.12
N TYR A 9 -4.54 7.42 -26.65
CA TYR A 9 -4.59 6.51 -25.52
C TYR A 9 -4.25 7.24 -24.21
N THR A 10 -4.92 6.86 -23.14
CA THR A 10 -4.64 7.31 -21.78
C THR A 10 -3.51 6.51 -21.14
N SER A 11 -2.84 7.05 -20.10
CA SER A 11 -1.77 6.33 -19.39
C SER A 11 -2.20 4.97 -18.83
N THR A 12 -3.47 4.82 -18.46
CA THR A 12 -4.06 3.56 -17.99
C THR A 12 -4.19 2.56 -19.14
N GLU A 13 -4.72 2.97 -20.30
CA GLU A 13 -4.82 2.09 -21.47
C GLU A 13 -3.45 1.69 -21.99
N VAL A 14 -2.47 2.60 -21.95
CA VAL A 14 -1.08 2.29 -22.31
C VAL A 14 -0.47 1.26 -21.37
N ALA A 15 -0.76 1.35 -20.06
CA ALA A 15 -0.32 0.37 -19.08
C ALA A 15 -0.87 -1.04 -19.42
N ASP A 16 -2.15 -1.11 -19.79
CA ASP A 16 -2.81 -2.36 -20.18
C ASP A 16 -2.25 -2.93 -21.49
N ILE A 17 -2.00 -2.08 -22.50
CA ILE A 17 -1.43 -2.49 -23.79
C ILE A 17 -0.01 -3.02 -23.63
N LEU A 18 0.80 -2.39 -22.78
CA LEU A 18 2.19 -2.78 -22.51
C LEU A 18 2.28 -3.94 -21.50
N GLY A 19 1.20 -4.27 -20.80
CA GLY A 19 1.18 -5.28 -19.74
C GLY A 19 1.99 -4.88 -18.49
N VAL A 20 2.12 -3.58 -18.22
CA VAL A 20 2.90 -3.03 -17.10
C VAL A 20 2.00 -2.22 -16.17
N SER A 21 2.49 -1.94 -14.95
CA SER A 21 1.75 -1.08 -14.01
C SER A 21 1.70 0.38 -14.49
N LEU A 22 0.64 1.11 -14.11
CA LEU A 22 0.53 2.56 -14.36
C LEU A 22 1.74 3.34 -13.85
N ARG A 23 2.31 2.93 -12.71
CA ARG A 23 3.52 3.53 -12.13
C ARG A 23 4.73 3.36 -13.06
N SER A 24 4.86 2.20 -13.71
CA SER A 24 5.90 1.94 -14.69
C SER A 24 5.76 2.87 -15.90
N VAL A 25 4.53 3.14 -16.34
CA VAL A 25 4.29 4.10 -17.44
C VAL A 25 4.76 5.50 -17.08
N TYR A 26 4.44 6.01 -15.87
CA TYR A 26 4.95 7.31 -15.41
C TYR A 26 6.47 7.33 -15.32
N ARG A 27 7.08 6.24 -14.83
CA ARG A 27 8.53 6.11 -14.79
C ARG A 27 9.15 6.13 -16.20
N TYR A 28 8.52 5.53 -17.21
CA TYR A 28 9.02 5.59 -18.59
C TYR A 28 8.90 6.99 -19.20
N ILE A 29 7.94 7.79 -18.76
CA ILE A 29 7.85 9.20 -19.12
C ILE A 29 8.97 10.00 -18.44
N GLU A 30 9.25 9.74 -17.16
CA GLU A 30 10.32 10.39 -16.39
C GLU A 30 11.73 10.03 -16.91
N GLU A 31 11.92 8.79 -17.37
CA GLU A 31 13.17 8.30 -17.95
C GLU A 31 13.32 8.65 -19.45
N ASP A 32 12.43 9.48 -20.02
CA ASP A 32 12.38 9.88 -21.44
C ASP A 32 12.29 8.71 -22.45
N LYS A 33 11.90 7.52 -21.97
CA LYS A 33 11.73 6.32 -22.81
C LYS A 33 10.40 6.31 -23.54
N LEU A 34 9.37 6.93 -22.97
CA LEU A 34 8.03 6.99 -23.54
C LEU A 34 7.54 8.44 -23.59
N GLN A 35 7.40 8.98 -24.80
CA GLN A 35 6.98 10.36 -24.99
C GLN A 35 5.45 10.47 -25.10
N ALA A 36 4.85 11.37 -24.31
CA ALA A 36 3.45 11.75 -24.45
C ALA A 36 3.33 12.84 -25.51
N GLU A 37 2.38 12.69 -26.45
CA GLU A 37 2.19 13.66 -27.53
C GLU A 37 1.40 14.89 -27.06
N VAL A 38 0.40 14.67 -26.21
CA VAL A 38 -0.44 15.75 -25.67
C VAL A 38 -0.50 15.64 -24.15
N LYS A 39 -0.17 16.75 -23.49
CA LYS A 39 -0.46 16.94 -22.06
C LYS A 39 -1.69 17.81 -21.94
N THR A 40 -2.76 17.26 -21.36
CA THR A 40 -4.01 18.01 -21.13
C THR A 40 -3.74 19.13 -20.12
N ALA A 41 -4.51 20.23 -20.15
CA ALA A 41 -4.41 21.32 -19.16
C ALA A 41 -4.49 20.83 -17.70
N THR A 42 -5.14 19.69 -17.46
CA THR A 42 -5.22 19.02 -16.15
C THR A 42 -3.98 18.18 -15.80
N GLY A 43 -2.89 18.27 -16.57
CA GLY A 43 -1.64 17.52 -16.37
C GLY A 43 -1.68 16.05 -16.80
N ARG A 44 -2.73 15.58 -17.46
CA ARG A 44 -2.85 14.17 -17.90
C ARG A 44 -2.17 13.93 -19.24
N HIS A 45 -1.39 12.84 -19.33
CA HIS A 45 -0.68 12.45 -20.53
C HIS A 45 -1.59 11.67 -21.51
N ARG A 46 -1.35 11.88 -22.81
CA ARG A 46 -1.99 11.17 -23.93
C ARG A 46 -0.93 10.69 -24.91
N PHE A 47 -1.12 9.48 -25.41
CA PHE A 47 -0.17 8.79 -26.30
C PHE A 47 -0.86 8.43 -27.60
N THR A 48 -0.18 8.60 -28.72
CA THR A 48 -0.64 8.03 -29.99
C THR A 48 -0.11 6.62 -30.17
N LYS A 49 -0.72 5.89 -31.09
CA LYS A 49 -0.27 4.56 -31.52
C LYS A 49 1.22 4.53 -31.89
N LYS A 50 1.73 5.58 -32.55
CA LYS A 50 3.14 5.64 -32.98
C LYS A 50 4.07 5.61 -31.79
N ASN A 51 3.80 6.38 -30.75
CA ASN A 51 4.63 6.44 -29.55
C ASN A 51 4.67 5.10 -28.81
N ILE A 52 3.53 4.39 -28.77
CA ILE A 52 3.44 3.06 -28.15
C ILE A 52 4.21 2.03 -28.99
N LEU A 53 4.08 2.07 -30.32
CA LEU A 53 4.78 1.15 -31.22
C LEU A 53 6.29 1.38 -31.24
N ASP A 54 6.73 2.64 -31.22
CA ASP A 54 8.14 3.03 -31.16
C ASP A 54 8.77 2.56 -29.84
N PHE A 55 8.05 2.68 -28.73
CA PHE A 55 8.47 2.12 -27.44
C PHE A 55 8.57 0.59 -27.45
N LEU A 56 7.60 -0.10 -28.07
CA LEU A 56 7.60 -1.56 -28.16
C LEU A 56 8.67 -2.09 -29.12
N TYR A 57 9.02 -1.31 -30.13
CA TYR A 57 9.94 -1.70 -31.21
C TYR A 57 10.92 -0.56 -31.55
N PRO A 58 11.84 -0.20 -30.64
CA PRO A 58 12.74 0.97 -30.77
C PRO A 58 13.84 0.82 -31.85
N GLY A 59 13.71 -0.13 -32.77
CA GLY A 59 14.68 -0.41 -33.82
C GLY A 59 14.13 -1.16 -35.02
N GLY A 60 12.83 -1.04 -35.33
CA GLY A 60 12.21 -1.93 -36.31
C GLY A 60 11.00 -1.36 -37.03
N SER A 61 11.18 -0.30 -37.81
CA SER A 61 10.24 0.14 -38.84
C SER A 61 10.86 0.22 -40.24
N GLU A 62 11.88 -0.60 -40.56
CA GLU A 62 12.30 -0.80 -41.96
C GLU A 62 12.49 -2.27 -42.39
N GLU A 63 12.68 -3.24 -41.49
CA GLU A 63 12.88 -4.64 -41.90
C GLU A 63 11.67 -5.52 -41.63
N LYS A 64 10.63 -5.38 -42.47
CA LYS A 64 9.70 -6.45 -42.94
C LYS A 64 8.46 -5.86 -43.61
N ALA A 65 8.66 -5.11 -44.68
CA ALA A 65 7.64 -4.87 -45.71
C ALA A 65 8.24 -5.16 -47.09
N GLY A 66 8.74 -6.38 -47.26
CA GLY A 66 9.12 -6.92 -48.55
C GLY A 66 7.93 -7.60 -49.22
N GLN A 67 7.08 -6.83 -49.90
CA GLN A 67 6.52 -7.24 -51.19
C GLN A 67 6.12 -6.01 -52.02
N THR A 68 7.06 -5.62 -52.90
CA THR A 68 6.89 -5.20 -54.32
C THR A 68 5.45 -4.92 -54.78
N VAL A 69 5.09 -3.82 -55.46
CA VAL A 69 5.60 -3.28 -56.75
C VAL A 69 5.11 -1.80 -56.93
N PRO A 70 5.48 -1.03 -57.99
CA PRO A 70 6.16 0.27 -57.84
C PRO A 70 5.41 1.50 -58.42
N LYS A 71 5.97 2.68 -58.11
CA LYS A 71 6.01 3.93 -58.90
C LYS A 71 4.73 4.42 -59.60
N GLU A 72 4.28 5.62 -59.22
CA GLU A 72 4.44 6.78 -60.11
C GLU A 72 4.28 8.12 -59.37
N THR A 73 5.35 8.90 -59.42
CA THR A 73 5.42 10.34 -59.24
C THR A 73 4.73 11.04 -60.41
N VAL A 74 3.77 11.95 -60.16
CA VAL A 74 3.49 13.10 -61.04
C VAL A 74 3.15 14.32 -60.19
N ASN A 75 4.01 15.34 -60.29
CA ASN A 75 3.77 16.73 -59.91
C ASN A 75 2.59 17.31 -60.69
N THR A 76 1.77 18.18 -60.08
CA THR A 76 1.47 19.50 -60.68
C THR A 76 0.81 20.46 -59.68
N ASP A 77 1.40 21.66 -59.67
CA ASP A 77 0.99 22.98 -59.21
C ASP A 77 -0.50 23.38 -59.26
N VAL A 78 -0.88 24.18 -58.24
CA VAL A 78 -1.57 25.51 -58.29
C VAL A 78 -2.95 25.60 -58.98
N LYS A 79 -3.98 26.03 -58.22
CA LYS A 79 -4.57 27.39 -58.31
C LYS A 79 -5.74 27.61 -57.35
N GLU A 80 -5.68 28.71 -56.59
CA GLU A 80 -6.86 29.43 -56.09
C GLU A 80 -7.79 29.81 -57.25
N THR A 81 -9.10 29.77 -57.05
CA THR A 81 -9.98 30.87 -57.50
C THR A 81 -11.31 30.88 -56.78
N LYS A 82 -11.75 32.11 -56.56
CA LYS A 82 -12.86 32.60 -55.76
C LYS A 82 -14.06 32.90 -56.67
N LYS A 83 -15.26 32.86 -56.08
CA LYS A 83 -16.46 33.71 -56.33
C LYS A 83 -17.63 33.21 -57.22
N LYS A 84 -18.81 33.19 -56.55
CA LYS A 84 -20.15 33.72 -56.92
C LYS A 84 -20.97 32.99 -58.02
N GLU A 85 -22.30 32.86 -58.00
CA GLU A 85 -23.40 33.60 -57.36
C GLU A 85 -24.76 32.82 -57.50
N LYS A 86 -25.67 32.97 -56.52
CA LYS A 86 -27.17 33.05 -56.56
C LYS A 86 -28.03 31.95 -57.27
N GLU A 87 -29.25 31.60 -56.83
CA GLU A 87 -30.34 32.42 -56.24
C GLU A 87 -31.45 31.60 -55.53
N GLN A 88 -32.08 32.24 -54.52
CA GLN A 88 -33.48 32.23 -54.02
C GLN A 88 -34.25 30.93 -53.63
N ASP A 89 -34.73 30.84 -52.38
CA ASP A 89 -36.01 31.45 -51.93
C ASP A 89 -36.17 31.44 -50.38
N THR A 90 -36.72 32.52 -49.83
CA THR A 90 -37.23 32.68 -48.43
C THR A 90 -38.70 33.11 -48.50
N PRO A 91 -39.52 32.95 -47.45
CA PRO A 91 -39.64 33.97 -46.38
C PRO A 91 -39.93 33.32 -44.99
N ALA A 92 -39.94 33.95 -43.80
CA ALA A 92 -40.12 35.34 -43.37
C ALA A 92 -39.83 35.48 -41.84
N VAL A 93 -39.49 36.71 -41.39
CA VAL A 93 -39.86 37.38 -40.09
C VAL A 93 -39.06 36.99 -38.82
N VAL A 94 -38.44 37.83 -37.96
CA VAL A 94 -38.24 39.30 -37.70
C VAL A 94 -37.06 39.40 -36.68
N GLU A 95 -35.91 40.05 -36.95
CA GLU A 95 -35.44 41.43 -36.57
C GLU A 95 -35.36 41.73 -35.04
N GLU A 96 -34.20 41.68 -34.37
CA GLU A 96 -33.13 42.71 -34.11
C GLU A 96 -33.46 43.81 -33.06
N THR A 97 -32.95 43.73 -31.80
CA THR A 97 -31.86 44.54 -31.13
C THR A 97 -32.25 45.96 -30.62
N PRO A 98 -31.45 46.76 -29.84
CA PRO A 98 -30.56 46.55 -28.66
C PRO A 98 -30.63 47.71 -27.58
N ALA A 99 -29.63 47.78 -26.65
CA ALA A 99 -29.17 48.90 -25.78
C ALA A 99 -29.84 49.01 -24.36
N GLU A 100 -29.24 49.47 -23.24
CA GLU A 100 -28.00 50.18 -22.86
C GLU A 100 -27.84 50.17 -21.30
N VAL A 101 -26.63 49.91 -20.77
CA VAL A 101 -25.84 50.50 -19.63
C VAL A 101 -26.59 51.09 -18.38
N GLU A 102 -26.27 50.80 -17.09
CA GLU A 102 -25.16 51.37 -16.25
C GLU A 102 -25.11 50.78 -14.79
N PRO A 103 -24.02 51.04 -14.02
CA PRO A 103 -23.48 50.24 -12.91
C PRO A 103 -23.71 50.82 -11.50
N VAL A 104 -23.54 50.03 -10.42
CA VAL A 104 -23.48 50.55 -9.03
C VAL A 104 -22.56 49.73 -8.10
N ALA A 105 -21.61 50.46 -7.51
CA ALA A 105 -20.99 50.35 -6.17
C ALA A 105 -19.81 49.39 -5.87
N GLU A 106 -18.62 50.01 -5.87
CA GLU A 106 -17.59 50.03 -4.81
C GLU A 106 -18.10 49.81 -3.37
N VAL A 107 -17.35 49.07 -2.55
CA VAL A 107 -16.71 49.55 -1.30
C VAL A 107 -15.49 48.66 -0.97
N GLU A 108 -14.43 49.36 -0.57
CA GLU A 108 -13.04 49.02 -0.23
C GLU A 108 -12.88 48.04 0.94
N VAL A 109 -11.71 47.37 1.04
CA VAL A 109 -10.76 47.55 2.17
C VAL A 109 -9.34 47.19 1.68
N GLU A 110 -8.47 48.21 1.60
CA GLU A 110 -7.01 48.09 1.67
C GLU A 110 -6.58 47.81 3.12
N VAL A 111 -5.64 46.87 3.31
CA VAL A 111 -4.66 46.93 4.40
C VAL A 111 -3.32 46.41 3.87
N GLU A 112 -2.35 47.32 3.77
CA GLU A 112 -0.91 47.06 3.66
C GLU A 112 -0.42 46.18 4.83
N GLU A 113 0.58 45.32 4.59
CA GLU A 113 1.95 45.58 5.07
C GLU A 113 2.84 44.33 4.85
N GLU A 114 4.07 44.63 4.44
CA GLU A 114 5.14 43.74 4.01
C GLU A 114 5.55 42.71 5.07
N VAL A 115 5.66 41.43 4.69
CA VAL A 115 6.50 40.47 5.44
C VAL A 115 7.59 39.91 4.53
N LYS A 116 8.75 40.49 4.78
CA LYS A 116 10.09 40.24 4.26
C LYS A 116 10.48 38.75 4.23
N VAL A 117 10.90 38.31 3.06
CA VAL A 117 11.63 37.07 2.78
C VAL A 117 12.86 36.96 3.69
N LYS A 118 13.00 35.85 4.42
CA LYS A 118 14.25 35.45 5.06
C LYS A 118 14.62 34.03 4.62
N GLU A 119 15.55 33.99 3.67
CA GLU A 119 16.39 32.85 3.32
C GLU A 119 17.54 32.75 4.34
N PRO A 120 17.98 31.54 4.76
CA PRO A 120 18.91 31.35 5.87
C PRO A 120 20.39 31.18 5.44
N GLU A 121 21.27 31.41 6.43
CA GLU A 121 22.74 31.20 6.51
C GLU A 121 23.63 32.41 6.10
N PRO A 122 24.64 32.78 6.92
CA PRO A 122 25.81 31.94 7.17
C PRO A 122 26.16 31.71 8.65
N LYS A 123 26.73 30.51 8.90
CA LYS A 123 27.34 30.07 10.16
C LYS A 123 28.66 30.81 10.39
N GLU A 124 28.77 31.49 11.52
CA GLU A 124 30.04 31.92 12.11
C GLU A 124 30.61 30.84 13.04
N GLU A 125 31.93 30.79 13.04
CA GLU A 125 32.83 29.86 13.71
C GLU A 125 32.68 29.84 15.23
N VAL A 126 32.68 28.63 15.81
CA VAL A 126 33.18 28.42 17.18
C VAL A 126 34.21 27.31 17.12
N LYS A 127 35.42 27.67 17.53
CA LYS A 127 36.65 26.87 17.48
C LYS A 127 36.90 26.22 18.85
N GLU A 128 37.24 24.93 18.80
CA GLU A 128 38.09 24.14 19.72
C GLU A 128 37.70 23.97 21.20
N LYS A 129 37.46 22.70 21.58
CA LYS A 129 38.47 21.83 22.23
C LYS A 129 37.86 20.46 22.55
N GLU A 130 38.17 19.45 21.74
CA GLU A 130 38.13 18.04 22.18
C GLU A 130 39.40 17.34 21.73
N ALA A 131 40.02 16.66 22.69
CA ALA A 131 41.24 15.89 22.51
C ALA A 131 40.98 14.66 21.63
N PRO A 132 41.92 14.26 20.76
CA PRO A 132 41.81 13.00 20.05
C PRO A 132 42.12 11.87 21.05
N VAL A 133 41.09 11.19 21.52
CA VAL A 133 41.26 9.81 21.98
C VAL A 133 41.40 8.98 20.70
N GLU A 134 42.60 8.48 20.44
CA GLU A 134 42.84 7.44 19.45
C GLU A 134 42.02 6.21 19.83
N GLU A 135 40.78 6.14 19.36
CA GLU A 135 40.04 4.89 19.30
C GLU A 135 40.61 4.10 18.13
N GLU A 136 41.51 3.18 18.45
CA GLU A 136 41.93 2.12 17.55
C GLU A 136 40.69 1.51 16.89
N PRO A 137 40.73 1.24 15.57
CA PRO A 137 39.58 0.75 14.82
C PRO A 137 39.07 -0.53 15.48
N ILE A 138 37.93 -0.42 16.16
CA ILE A 138 37.29 -1.54 16.85
C ILE A 138 36.93 -2.56 15.78
N ASP A 139 37.70 -3.64 15.70
CA ASP A 139 37.41 -4.75 14.79
C ASP A 139 36.22 -5.55 15.35
N TRP A 140 35.03 -5.16 14.92
CA TRP A 140 33.76 -5.80 15.28
C TRP A 140 33.78 -7.31 15.05
N LEU A 141 34.58 -7.79 14.08
CA LEU A 141 34.71 -9.21 13.77
C LEU A 141 35.51 -9.95 14.85
N ALA A 142 36.52 -9.30 15.45
CA ALA A 142 37.26 -9.86 16.58
C ALA A 142 36.37 -9.96 17.83
N LYS A 143 35.61 -8.91 18.13
CA LYS A 143 34.61 -8.92 19.23
C LYS A 143 33.54 -9.98 19.01
N PHE A 144 33.09 -10.19 17.77
CA PHE A 144 32.12 -11.24 17.45
C PHE A 144 32.69 -12.66 17.61
N ARG A 145 33.94 -12.88 17.18
CA ARG A 145 34.63 -14.18 17.39
C ARG A 145 34.90 -14.46 18.87
N GLU A 146 35.17 -13.43 19.66
CA GLU A 146 35.38 -13.57 21.09
C GLU A 146 34.07 -13.85 21.84
N ALA A 147 32.96 -13.23 21.43
CA ALA A 147 31.63 -13.54 21.95
C ALA A 147 31.17 -14.97 21.60
N ALA A 148 31.43 -15.42 20.37
CA ALA A 148 31.12 -16.80 19.95
C ALA A 148 31.92 -17.84 20.76
N LYS A 149 33.22 -17.59 20.98
CA LYS A 149 34.04 -18.47 21.84
C LYS A 149 33.56 -18.52 23.28
N LYS A 150 33.15 -17.38 23.86
CA LYS A 150 32.58 -17.34 25.22
C LYS A 150 31.28 -18.14 25.31
N PHE A 151 30.44 -18.08 24.28
CA PHE A 151 29.20 -18.86 24.24
C PHE A 151 29.46 -20.37 24.17
N ASP A 152 30.41 -20.80 23.34
CA ASP A 152 30.79 -22.22 23.25
C ASP A 152 31.43 -22.73 24.55
N GLU A 153 32.26 -21.91 25.20
CA GLU A 153 32.93 -22.26 26.46
C GLU A 153 31.95 -22.30 27.65
N GLU A 154 30.97 -21.40 27.68
CA GLU A 154 29.89 -21.41 28.67
C GLU A 154 28.94 -22.61 28.47
N ASN A 155 28.64 -22.95 27.20
CA ASN A 155 27.83 -24.11 26.87
C ASN A 155 28.57 -25.42 27.20
N ALA A 156 29.88 -25.50 26.94
CA ALA A 156 30.72 -26.64 27.33
C ALA A 156 30.76 -26.81 28.86
N LYS A 157 30.88 -25.71 29.63
CA LYS A 157 30.78 -25.74 31.10
C LYS A 157 29.42 -26.22 31.60
N ARG A 158 28.34 -25.86 30.90
CA ARG A 158 26.98 -26.32 31.22
C ARG A 158 26.81 -27.82 30.97
N VAL A 159 27.42 -28.33 29.90
CA VAL A 159 27.41 -29.77 29.57
C VAL A 159 28.29 -30.56 30.55
N GLU A 160 29.46 -30.05 30.95
CA GLU A 160 30.30 -30.70 31.97
C GLU A 160 29.69 -30.67 33.37
N ALA A 161 28.99 -29.60 33.75
CA ALA A 161 28.24 -29.53 35.01
C ALA A 161 27.04 -30.49 35.05
N SER A 162 26.49 -30.85 33.88
CA SER A 162 25.39 -31.83 33.75
C SER A 162 25.86 -33.29 33.70
N ALA A 163 27.16 -33.56 33.62
CA ALA A 163 27.72 -34.91 33.49
C ALA A 163 28.09 -35.59 34.82
N LYS A 164 27.68 -35.04 35.99
CA LYS A 164 28.09 -35.53 37.32
C LYS A 164 26.97 -35.95 38.27
N ALA A 165 25.85 -36.45 37.75
CA ALA A 165 24.84 -37.16 38.55
C ALA A 165 24.33 -38.41 37.80
N PRO A 166 24.08 -39.54 38.49
CA PRO A 166 24.03 -40.85 37.87
C PRO A 166 22.69 -41.14 37.16
N VAL A 167 22.84 -41.82 36.04
CA VAL A 167 21.79 -42.41 35.20
C VAL A 167 21.10 -43.55 35.96
N ALA A 168 19.77 -43.49 36.08
CA ALA A 168 18.92 -44.61 36.45
C ALA A 168 18.02 -44.97 35.25
N GLU A 169 18.07 -46.25 34.89
CA GLU A 169 17.46 -46.88 33.73
C GLU A 169 15.93 -46.86 33.69
N GLU A 170 15.47 -47.08 32.47
CA GLU A 170 14.14 -47.29 31.92
C GLU A 170 13.10 -47.98 32.82
N LYS A 171 11.84 -47.54 32.66
CA LYS A 171 10.71 -48.47 32.53
C LYS A 171 9.58 -47.82 31.74
N GLU A 172 9.23 -48.50 30.65
CA GLU A 172 7.96 -48.35 29.96
C GLU A 172 6.80 -48.61 30.92
N THR A 173 5.85 -47.67 31.01
CA THR A 173 4.49 -47.95 31.47
C THR A 173 3.50 -47.27 30.54
N PHE A 174 2.94 -48.08 29.65
CA PHE A 174 1.62 -47.89 29.08
C PHE A 174 0.58 -47.70 30.20
N ALA A 175 -0.45 -46.90 29.93
CA ALA A 175 -1.64 -46.61 30.72
C ALA A 175 -1.53 -45.48 31.76
N SER A 176 -1.87 -44.27 31.31
CA SER A 176 -2.84 -43.45 32.03
C SER A 176 -3.71 -42.73 31.01
N ILE A 177 -4.90 -43.30 30.76
CA ILE A 177 -6.07 -42.54 30.31
C ILE A 177 -6.33 -41.54 31.43
N THR A 178 -5.76 -40.35 31.28
CA THR A 178 -6.13 -39.20 32.08
C THR A 178 -7.23 -38.50 31.30
N GLU A 179 -8.43 -38.68 31.83
CA GLU A 179 -9.60 -37.81 31.72
C GLU A 179 -9.16 -36.37 31.40
N GLN A 180 -9.25 -36.02 30.13
CA GLN A 180 -8.95 -34.68 29.66
C GLN A 180 -10.12 -33.81 30.13
N GLU A 181 -9.93 -33.10 31.24
CA GLU A 181 -10.65 -31.86 31.50
C GLU A 181 -10.75 -31.09 30.17
N PRO A 182 -11.91 -30.50 29.82
CA PRO A 182 -12.01 -29.72 28.60
C PRO A 182 -10.99 -28.60 28.71
N ALA A 183 -9.86 -28.77 28.04
CA ALA A 183 -8.85 -27.76 27.90
C ALA A 183 -9.60 -26.55 27.35
N SER A 184 -9.65 -25.48 28.16
CA SER A 184 -10.13 -24.18 27.73
C SER A 184 -9.60 -23.92 26.32
N PRO A 185 -10.43 -23.45 25.37
CA PRO A 185 -10.01 -23.29 23.99
C PRO A 185 -8.86 -22.29 23.96
N LYS A 186 -7.63 -22.79 23.92
CA LYS A 186 -6.44 -21.95 23.91
C LYS A 186 -6.44 -21.25 22.56
N SER A 187 -6.68 -19.96 22.57
CA SER A 187 -6.63 -19.14 21.37
C SER A 187 -5.25 -19.27 20.73
N GLN A 188 -5.21 -19.76 19.49
CA GLN A 188 -3.97 -19.88 18.73
C GLN A 188 -3.78 -18.64 17.86
N LEU A 189 -2.54 -18.15 17.80
CA LEU A 189 -2.13 -17.01 16.99
C LEU A 189 -1.51 -17.52 15.70
N PHE A 190 -1.98 -17.01 14.56
CA PHE A 190 -1.46 -17.36 13.26
C PHE A 190 -1.09 -16.11 12.48
N PHE A 191 0.15 -16.04 12.01
CA PHE A 191 0.70 -14.86 11.35
C PHE A 191 0.75 -15.05 9.84
N TYR A 192 0.25 -14.04 9.13
CA TYR A 192 0.10 -14.07 7.68
C TYR A 192 0.52 -12.75 7.04
N ARG A 193 0.93 -12.89 5.78
CA ARG A 193 1.08 -11.79 4.84
C ARG A 193 0.04 -11.94 3.73
N SER A 194 -0.68 -10.86 3.47
CA SER A 194 -1.65 -10.81 2.38
C SER A 194 -0.97 -10.38 1.09
N ARG A 195 -1.45 -10.91 -0.04
CA ARG A 195 -1.09 -10.38 -1.37
C ARG A 195 -2.06 -9.28 -1.82
N LEU A 196 -3.16 -9.08 -1.08
CA LEU A 196 -4.22 -8.14 -1.40
C LEU A 196 -3.98 -6.80 -0.69
N GLY A 197 -3.18 -5.94 -1.32
CA GLY A 197 -3.11 -4.52 -0.97
C GLY A 197 -2.53 -4.20 0.41
N GLY A 198 -2.93 -3.05 0.96
CA GLY A 198 -2.51 -2.57 2.27
C GLY A 198 -3.45 -3.01 3.40
N LEU A 199 -3.13 -2.65 4.65
CA LEU A 199 -3.91 -3.05 5.84
C LEU A 199 -5.40 -2.66 5.73
N LYS A 200 -5.68 -1.47 5.21
CA LYS A 200 -7.06 -1.01 5.01
C LYS A 200 -7.83 -1.92 4.05
N ASP A 201 -7.19 -2.36 2.96
CA ASP A 201 -7.81 -3.23 1.97
C ASP A 201 -8.07 -4.63 2.57
N ILE A 202 -7.13 -5.13 3.37
CA ILE A 202 -7.29 -6.40 4.10
C ILE A 202 -8.48 -6.31 5.05
N ALA A 203 -8.56 -5.26 5.87
CA ALA A 203 -9.66 -5.08 6.81
C ALA A 203 -11.04 -4.98 6.12
N GLN A 204 -11.11 -4.24 5.01
CA GLN A 204 -12.34 -4.14 4.22
C GLN A 204 -12.70 -5.46 3.53
N ASN A 205 -11.71 -6.24 3.07
CA ASN A 205 -11.96 -7.54 2.46
C ASN A 205 -12.42 -8.57 3.50
N ILE A 206 -11.92 -8.51 4.73
CA ILE A 206 -12.44 -9.31 5.85
C ILE A 206 -13.93 -9.00 6.04
N ASP A 207 -14.27 -7.72 6.23
CA ASP A 207 -15.67 -7.29 6.42
C ASP A 207 -16.58 -7.73 5.28
N LYS A 208 -16.22 -7.41 4.03
CA LYS A 208 -17.00 -7.80 2.84
C LYS A 208 -17.17 -9.30 2.72
N SER A 209 -16.09 -10.07 2.93
CA SER A 209 -16.13 -11.53 2.83
C SER A 209 -16.98 -12.15 3.94
N SER A 210 -16.91 -11.57 5.14
CA SER A 210 -17.70 -12.00 6.29
C SER A 210 -19.19 -11.73 6.08
N ARG A 211 -19.56 -10.51 5.66
CA ARG A 211 -20.95 -10.14 5.37
C ARG A 211 -21.54 -10.97 4.23
N ASN A 212 -20.77 -11.24 3.18
CA ASN A 212 -21.21 -12.06 2.05
C ASN A 212 -21.41 -13.53 2.41
N SER A 213 -20.62 -14.06 3.35
CA SER A 213 -20.60 -15.49 3.69
C SER A 213 -21.32 -15.79 5.01
N GLY A 214 -21.80 -14.76 5.72
CA GLY A 214 -22.42 -14.90 7.04
C GLY A 214 -21.47 -15.42 8.11
N LEU A 215 -20.18 -15.07 8.01
CA LEU A 215 -19.16 -15.46 8.97
C LEU A 215 -18.98 -14.37 10.03
N ASP A 216 -18.61 -14.77 11.24
CA ASP A 216 -18.37 -13.83 12.33
C ASP A 216 -16.88 -13.51 12.43
N TYR A 217 -16.56 -12.25 12.67
CA TYR A 217 -15.20 -11.78 12.95
C TYR A 217 -15.24 -10.61 13.92
N ALA A 218 -14.14 -10.36 14.61
CA ALA A 218 -14.00 -9.18 15.46
C ALA A 218 -12.54 -8.69 15.49
N PHE A 219 -12.31 -7.40 15.26
CA PHE A 219 -10.98 -6.82 15.41
C PHE A 219 -10.61 -6.66 16.89
N THR A 220 -9.32 -6.87 17.19
CA THR A 220 -8.74 -6.70 18.53
C THR A 220 -7.40 -5.96 18.45
N MET A 221 -6.75 -5.72 19.59
CA MET A 221 -5.45 -5.04 19.71
C MET A 221 -5.42 -3.67 19.01
N ASN A 222 -4.30 -3.34 18.37
CA ASN A 222 -4.11 -2.12 17.55
C ASN A 222 -5.26 -1.89 16.58
N ALA A 223 -5.71 -2.95 15.89
CA ALA A 223 -6.78 -2.86 14.90
C ALA A 223 -8.10 -2.42 15.53
N GLY A 224 -8.48 -3.04 16.64
CA GLY A 224 -9.69 -2.68 17.39
C GLY A 224 -9.61 -1.28 18.00
N LEU A 225 -8.50 -0.95 18.67
CA LEU A 225 -8.33 0.34 19.33
C LEU A 225 -8.33 1.51 18.33
N SER A 226 -7.76 1.30 17.14
CA SER A 226 -7.73 2.30 16.06
C SER A 226 -9.11 2.76 15.58
N LEU A 227 -10.15 1.98 15.86
CA LEU A 227 -11.53 2.31 15.51
C LEU A 227 -12.21 3.19 16.55
N PHE A 228 -11.72 3.22 17.79
CA PHE A 228 -12.22 4.14 18.83
C PHE A 228 -11.55 5.51 18.73
N LYS A 229 -10.24 5.53 18.47
CA LYS A 229 -9.46 6.76 18.32
C LYS A 229 -8.31 6.52 17.35
N ALA A 230 -7.89 7.57 16.66
CA ALA A 230 -6.67 7.52 15.88
C ALA A 230 -5.47 7.28 16.80
N ILE A 231 -4.87 6.10 16.69
CA ILE A 231 -3.65 5.69 17.40
C ILE A 231 -2.43 5.84 16.50
N LYS A 232 -1.24 5.55 17.04
CA LYS A 232 0.00 5.51 16.25
C LYS A 232 -0.12 4.52 15.07
N PRO A 233 0.55 4.81 13.94
CA PRO A 233 0.55 3.89 12.79
C PRO A 233 1.07 2.51 13.19
N PHE A 234 0.37 1.46 12.76
CA PHE A 234 0.74 0.07 13.01
C PHE A 234 0.81 -0.72 11.70
N SER A 235 1.57 -1.80 11.70
CA SER A 235 1.80 -2.67 10.54
C SER A 235 1.02 -3.98 10.57
N LEU A 236 0.44 -4.35 11.71
CA LEU A 236 -0.17 -5.66 11.97
C LEU A 236 -1.61 -5.53 12.44
N LEU A 237 -2.54 -6.11 11.68
CA LEU A 237 -3.94 -6.26 12.06
C LEU A 237 -4.14 -7.51 12.92
N HIS A 238 -4.91 -7.41 13.99
CA HIS A 238 -5.29 -8.56 14.80
C HIS A 238 -6.80 -8.77 14.69
N VAL A 239 -7.21 -9.98 14.33
CA VAL A 239 -8.61 -10.33 14.13
C VAL A 239 -8.94 -11.68 14.76
N TYR A 240 -10.08 -11.74 15.43
CA TYR A 240 -10.69 -12.98 15.87
C TYR A 240 -11.53 -13.60 14.78
N ILE A 241 -11.31 -14.89 14.56
CA ILE A 241 -12.04 -15.72 13.59
C ILE A 241 -12.28 -17.09 14.23
N LYS A 242 -13.40 -17.75 13.92
CA LYS A 242 -13.64 -19.12 14.38
C LYS A 242 -12.68 -20.08 13.72
N SER A 243 -12.28 -21.14 14.44
CA SER A 243 -11.30 -22.10 13.93
C SER A 243 -11.75 -22.77 12.63
N LYS A 244 -13.06 -22.95 12.44
CA LYS A 244 -13.68 -23.55 11.23
C LYS A 244 -13.59 -22.65 10.00
N ASP A 245 -13.56 -21.34 10.21
CA ASP A 245 -13.68 -20.34 9.15
C ASP A 245 -12.30 -19.82 8.71
N LYS A 246 -11.25 -20.21 9.44
CA LYS A 246 -9.85 -19.85 9.15
C LYS A 246 -9.46 -20.15 7.70
N ASP A 247 -9.69 -21.38 7.23
CA ASP A 247 -9.32 -21.82 5.88
C ASP A 247 -10.04 -21.02 4.78
N PHE A 248 -11.23 -20.50 5.08
CA PHE A 248 -11.97 -19.64 4.16
C PHE A 248 -11.26 -18.29 4.02
N PHE A 249 -10.91 -17.66 5.14
CA PHE A 249 -10.20 -16.38 5.14
C PHE A 249 -8.80 -16.49 4.55
N GLU A 250 -8.08 -17.59 4.78
CA GLU A 250 -6.79 -17.85 4.15
C GLU A 250 -6.88 -17.84 2.62
N ARG A 251 -7.90 -18.49 2.06
CA ARG A 251 -8.10 -18.57 0.62
C ARG A 251 -8.56 -17.24 0.03
N ILE A 252 -9.56 -16.60 0.61
CA ILE A 252 -10.16 -15.39 0.04
C ILE A 252 -9.21 -14.19 0.13
N LEU A 253 -8.40 -14.11 1.19
CA LEU A 253 -7.42 -13.05 1.38
C LEU A 253 -6.06 -13.37 0.73
N MET A 254 -5.92 -14.52 0.07
CA MET A 254 -4.66 -15.00 -0.51
C MET A 254 -3.49 -14.95 0.49
N LEU A 255 -3.75 -15.42 1.72
CA LEU A 255 -2.79 -15.35 2.81
C LEU A 255 -1.63 -16.32 2.57
N THR A 256 -0.42 -15.85 2.86
CA THR A 256 0.78 -16.67 2.93
C THR A 256 1.26 -16.67 4.38
N PRO A 257 1.49 -17.84 5.02
CA PRO A 257 2.07 -17.90 6.37
C PRO A 257 3.39 -17.14 6.42
N SER A 258 3.62 -16.40 7.51
CA SER A 258 4.80 -15.55 7.69
C SER A 258 5.19 -15.48 9.17
N ASP A 259 6.41 -15.02 9.44
CA ASP A 259 6.86 -14.68 10.79
C ASP A 259 6.21 -13.38 11.29
N GLU A 260 6.20 -13.19 12.61
CA GLU A 260 5.60 -12.04 13.31
C GLU A 260 6.13 -10.70 12.77
N ASN A 261 7.43 -10.62 12.49
CA ASN A 261 8.11 -9.40 12.03
C ASN A 261 7.67 -8.91 10.64
N ASN A 262 7.18 -9.81 9.79
CA ASN A 262 6.84 -9.52 8.40
C ASN A 262 5.34 -9.71 8.11
N ALA A 263 4.58 -10.10 9.14
CA ALA A 263 3.16 -10.30 9.04
C ALA A 263 2.43 -8.96 8.94
N GLN A 264 1.32 -8.99 8.21
CA GLN A 264 0.37 -7.87 8.10
C GLN A 264 -0.95 -8.18 8.78
N LEU A 265 -1.24 -9.48 8.96
CA LEU A 265 -2.45 -9.98 9.60
C LEU A 265 -2.09 -11.09 10.57
N CYS A 266 -2.58 -10.98 11.79
CA CYS A 266 -2.59 -12.00 12.81
C CYS A 266 -4.03 -12.46 13.03
N ILE A 267 -4.29 -13.74 12.75
CA ILE A 267 -5.58 -14.37 12.99
C ILE A 267 -5.51 -15.09 14.33
N MET A 268 -6.41 -14.72 15.24
CA MET A 268 -6.59 -15.35 16.53
C MET A 268 -7.80 -16.27 16.45
N THR A 269 -7.59 -17.58 16.59
CA THR A 269 -8.71 -18.52 16.54
C THR A 269 -9.37 -18.63 17.91
N ASN A 270 -10.66 -18.27 17.99
CA ASN A 270 -11.47 -18.50 19.19
C ASN A 270 -12.86 -18.98 18.79
N ASP A 271 -13.31 -20.08 19.39
CA ASP A 271 -14.61 -20.70 19.12
C ASP A 271 -15.67 -20.31 20.17
N GLU A 272 -15.34 -19.44 21.12
CA GLU A 272 -16.27 -18.88 22.11
C GLU A 272 -17.35 -18.03 21.43
N LYS A 273 -18.62 -18.43 21.57
CA LYS A 273 -19.76 -17.71 20.96
C LYS A 273 -19.99 -16.34 21.58
N ASP A 274 -19.67 -16.18 22.85
CA ASP A 274 -19.90 -14.95 23.59
C ASP A 274 -19.08 -13.79 23.01
N LEU A 275 -17.86 -14.07 22.55
CA LEU A 275 -16.96 -13.08 21.93
C LEU A 275 -17.58 -12.35 20.74
N TYR A 276 -18.25 -13.11 19.86
CA TYR A 276 -18.89 -12.57 18.65
C TYR A 276 -20.27 -12.01 18.94
N SER A 277 -20.92 -12.44 20.02
CA SER A 277 -22.24 -11.93 20.40
C SER A 277 -22.13 -10.59 21.13
N SER A 278 -21.02 -10.36 21.84
CA SER A 278 -20.72 -9.10 22.52
C SER A 278 -19.89 -8.13 21.68
N SER A 279 -19.65 -8.41 20.40
CA SER A 279 -18.90 -7.51 19.52
C SER A 279 -19.69 -6.25 19.18
N GLU A 280 -19.03 -5.10 19.16
CA GLU A 280 -19.61 -3.80 18.80
C GLU A 280 -19.26 -3.44 17.34
N GLU A 281 -20.20 -2.87 16.59
CA GLU A 281 -19.95 -2.36 15.23
C GLU A 281 -19.51 -0.89 15.29
N LEU A 282 -18.26 -0.61 14.91
CA LEU A 282 -17.69 0.73 14.86
C LEU A 282 -17.20 1.04 13.44
N HIS A 283 -17.66 2.16 12.89
CA HIS A 283 -17.32 2.58 11.52
C HIS A 283 -17.58 1.50 10.44
N GLY A 284 -18.57 0.63 10.66
CA GLY A 284 -18.91 -0.48 9.76
C GLY A 284 -18.02 -1.72 9.89
N LEU A 285 -17.19 -1.80 10.93
CA LEU A 285 -16.34 -2.94 11.23
C LEU A 285 -16.68 -3.50 12.63
N PHE A 286 -16.65 -4.81 12.79
CA PHE A 286 -16.89 -5.45 14.09
C PHE A 286 -15.62 -5.45 14.95
N VAL A 287 -15.78 -5.08 16.21
CA VAL A 287 -14.70 -4.97 17.21
C VAL A 287 -15.07 -5.80 18.44
N ALA A 288 -14.08 -6.44 19.05
CA ALA A 288 -14.28 -7.16 20.31
C ALA A 288 -14.74 -6.20 21.43
N ASP A 289 -15.50 -6.73 22.39
CA ASP A 289 -15.95 -5.97 23.56
C ASP A 289 -14.78 -5.26 24.27
N LYS A 290 -15.03 -4.06 24.82
CA LYS A 290 -14.02 -3.21 25.46
C LYS A 290 -13.25 -3.95 26.55
N SER A 291 -13.96 -4.73 27.36
CA SER A 291 -13.36 -5.53 28.43
C SER A 291 -12.35 -6.53 27.88
N ARG A 292 -12.68 -7.18 26.76
CA ARG A 292 -11.82 -8.16 26.11
C ARG A 292 -10.67 -7.51 25.37
N LEU A 293 -10.94 -6.43 24.65
CA LEU A 293 -9.93 -5.64 23.96
C LEU A 293 -8.84 -5.17 24.92
N LEU A 294 -9.23 -4.65 26.10
CA LEU A 294 -8.30 -4.22 27.14
C LEU A 294 -7.50 -5.40 27.72
N ALA A 295 -8.15 -6.55 27.94
CA ALA A 295 -7.47 -7.76 28.41
C ALA A 295 -6.45 -8.29 27.39
N ASP A 296 -6.76 -8.24 26.10
CA ASP A 296 -5.86 -8.66 25.03
C ASP A 296 -4.67 -7.70 24.92
N ILE A 297 -4.92 -6.38 24.98
CA ILE A 297 -3.89 -5.33 24.96
C ILE A 297 -2.93 -5.48 26.16
N ARG A 298 -3.44 -5.79 27.35
CA ARG A 298 -2.58 -6.05 28.52
C ARG A 298 -1.73 -7.31 28.40
N LYS A 299 -2.15 -8.29 27.59
CA LYS A 299 -1.44 -9.57 27.39
C LYS A 299 -0.40 -9.51 26.28
N HIS A 300 -0.75 -8.87 25.16
CA HIS A 300 0.01 -8.91 23.92
C HIS A 300 0.47 -7.54 23.43
N GLY A 301 0.05 -6.46 24.09
CA GLY A 301 0.30 -5.09 23.66
C GLY A 301 1.53 -4.49 24.33
N ASP A 302 2.04 -3.44 23.69
CA ASP A 302 3.15 -2.66 24.22
C ASP A 302 2.69 -1.75 25.36
N GLY A 303 3.61 -1.34 26.23
CA GLY A 303 3.32 -0.45 27.36
C GLY A 303 2.60 0.84 26.94
N GLU A 304 3.01 1.43 25.81
CA GLU A 304 2.36 2.63 25.26
C GLU A 304 0.91 2.36 24.82
N LEU A 305 0.65 1.20 24.22
CA LEU A 305 -0.69 0.82 23.78
C LEU A 305 -1.62 0.58 24.97
N ILE A 306 -1.09 0.07 26.08
CA ILE A 306 -1.85 -0.12 27.32
C ILE A 306 -2.27 1.24 27.89
N GLU A 307 -1.36 2.22 27.96
CA GLU A 307 -1.70 3.57 28.43
C GLU A 307 -2.73 4.25 27.52
N GLU A 308 -2.57 4.13 26.20
CA GLU A 308 -3.56 4.65 25.24
C GLU A 308 -4.92 3.96 25.42
N ALA A 309 -4.94 2.64 25.57
CA ALA A 309 -6.16 1.86 25.77
C ALA A 309 -6.90 2.26 27.05
N GLU A 310 -6.19 2.44 28.16
CA GLU A 310 -6.78 2.87 29.44
C GLU A 310 -7.32 4.30 29.40
N SER A 311 -6.79 5.16 28.52
CA SER A 311 -7.33 6.51 28.30
C SER A 311 -8.57 6.54 27.39
N ILE A 312 -8.78 5.51 26.56
CA ILE A 312 -9.81 5.50 25.50
C ILE A 312 -11.02 4.64 25.89
N LEU A 313 -10.79 3.45 26.48
CA LEU A 313 -11.80 2.45 26.78
C LEU A 313 -12.42 2.66 28.16
#